data_AF-A0A7K6CQH2-F1
#
_entry.id   AF-A0A7K6CQH2-F1
#
_cell.length_a   1.000
_cell.length_b   1.000
_cell.length_c   1.000
_cell.angle_alpha   90.00
_cell.angle_beta   90.00
_cell.angle_gamma   90.00
#
_symmetry.space_group_name_H-M   'P 1'
#
loop_
_entity.id
_entity.type
_entity.pdbx_description
1 polymer ?
#
loop_
_entity_poly.entity_id
_entity_poly.type
_entity_poly.pdbx_seq_one_letter_code
_entity_poly.pdbx_strand_id
1 'polypeptide(L)'
;CPTAADLRPTNGTRLCAQLYADNSPYYDQCCAGDVLEVLPGSDVPYMPKGWSGRASSLVVGTRCELTVWSRKGKKGTSRTFSA
;
A
#
# COMPACT_ATOMS: atom_id res chain seq x y z
N CYS A 1 10.22 -0.48 8.53
CA CYS A 1 9.62 -0.50 7.18
C CYS A 1 10.71 -0.51 6.12
N PRO A 2 10.55 -1.23 5.00
CA PRO A 2 11.49 -1.15 3.88
C PRO A 2 11.50 0.27 3.31
N THR A 3 12.63 0.67 2.72
CA THR A 3 12.68 1.99 2.07
C THR A 3 11.96 1.93 0.72
N ALA A 4 11.54 3.10 0.23
CA ALA A 4 10.91 3.22 -1.09
C ALA A 4 11.78 2.69 -2.24
N ALA A 5 13.11 2.68 -2.06
CA ALA A 5 14.07 2.14 -3.02
C ALA A 5 14.20 0.61 -2.94
N ASP A 6 13.87 0.01 -1.79
CA ASP A 6 13.96 -1.44 -1.55
C ASP A 6 12.71 -2.21 -2.00
N LEU A 7 11.67 -1.52 -2.48
CA LEU A 7 10.50 -2.15 -3.09
C LEU A 7 10.90 -2.84 -4.39
N ARG A 8 11.33 -4.09 -4.26
CA ARG A 8 11.73 -4.95 -5.38
C ARG A 8 10.54 -5.80 -5.83
N PRO A 9 10.27 -5.84 -7.14
CA PRO A 9 9.21 -6.70 -7.65
C PRO A 9 9.62 -8.17 -7.57
N THR A 10 8.77 -8.99 -6.96
CA THR A 10 9.02 -10.43 -6.79
C THR A 10 8.97 -11.20 -8.12
N ASN A 11 8.34 -10.65 -9.16
CA ASN A 11 8.10 -11.30 -10.46
C ASN A 11 8.48 -10.44 -11.68
N GLY A 12 9.37 -9.45 -11.53
CA GLY A 12 9.84 -8.60 -12.66
C GLY A 12 8.86 -7.50 -13.10
N THR A 13 7.62 -7.52 -12.64
CA THR A 13 6.65 -6.43 -12.78
C THR A 13 6.90 -5.37 -11.72
N ARG A 14 7.47 -4.22 -12.09
CA ARG A 14 7.74 -3.07 -11.21
C ARG A 14 6.61 -2.87 -10.20
N LEU A 15 6.93 -2.75 -8.92
CA LEU A 15 5.97 -2.49 -7.86
C LEU A 15 5.89 -0.99 -7.56
N CYS A 16 4.69 -0.45 -7.35
CA CYS A 16 4.53 0.97 -6.99
C CYS A 16 4.22 1.19 -5.51
N ALA A 17 3.53 0.27 -4.84
CA ALA A 17 3.33 0.36 -3.41
C ALA A 17 3.11 -1.01 -2.76
N GLN A 18 3.40 -1.11 -1.47
CA GLN A 18 3.00 -2.21 -0.61
C GLN A 18 2.19 -1.66 0.56
N LEU A 19 1.08 -2.32 0.87
CA LEU A 19 0.32 -2.09 2.10
C LEU A 19 0.52 -3.29 3.01
N TYR A 20 0.62 -3.03 4.31
CA TYR A 20 0.83 -4.05 5.34
C TYR A 20 -0.37 -4.09 6.27
N ALA A 21 -0.68 -5.28 6.79
CA ALA A 21 -1.84 -5.50 7.65
C ALA A 21 -1.57 -5.26 9.15
N ASP A 22 -0.34 -5.51 9.60
CA ASP A 22 -0.06 -5.52 11.04
C ASP A 22 0.15 -4.10 11.57
N ASN A 23 -0.50 -3.76 12.69
CA ASN A 23 -0.23 -2.53 13.42
C ASN A 23 0.59 -2.85 14.67
N SER A 24 1.77 -2.24 14.80
CA SER A 24 2.55 -2.33 16.03
C SER A 24 2.69 -0.92 16.63
N PRO A 25 2.70 -0.78 17.97
CA PRO A 25 3.14 0.45 18.60
C PRO A 25 4.62 0.75 18.31
N TYR A 26 5.41 -0.26 17.91
CA TYR A 26 6.82 -0.13 17.57
C TYR A 26 7.00 0.06 16.06
N TYR A 27 7.65 1.16 15.68
CA TYR A 27 7.78 1.59 14.28
C TYR A 27 8.48 0.58 13.36
N ASP A 28 9.48 -0.13 13.90
CA ASP A 28 10.22 -1.19 13.25
C ASP A 28 9.36 -2.41 12.91
N GLN A 29 8.24 -2.60 13.62
CA GLN A 29 7.32 -3.73 13.45
C GLN A 29 6.05 -3.38 12.64
N CYS A 30 5.88 -2.14 12.20
CA CYS A 30 4.66 -1.71 11.49
C CYS A 30 4.52 -2.22 10.06
N CYS A 31 5.61 -2.61 9.39
CA CYS A 31 5.59 -3.11 8.01
C CYS A 31 5.80 -4.62 8.00
N ALA A 32 4.88 -5.34 8.61
CA ALA A 32 4.90 -6.78 8.79
C ALA A 32 3.53 -7.41 8.48
N GLY A 33 3.47 -8.73 8.56
CA GLY A 33 2.25 -9.51 8.33
C GLY A 33 1.89 -9.64 6.86
N ASP A 34 0.59 -9.69 6.59
CA ASP A 34 0.07 -9.81 5.22
C ASP A 34 0.41 -8.55 4.41
N VAL A 35 0.86 -8.76 3.16
CA VAL A 35 1.26 -7.69 2.26
C VAL A 35 0.32 -7.65 1.05
N LEU A 36 -0.18 -6.45 0.73
CA LEU A 36 -0.91 -6.19 -0.51
C LEU A 36 -0.02 -5.39 -1.46
N GLU A 37 0.34 -6.02 -2.56
CA GLU A 37 1.14 -5.46 -3.63
C GLU A 37 0.28 -4.64 -4.61
N VAL A 38 0.72 -3.41 -4.93
CA VAL A 38 0.05 -2.53 -5.89
C VAL A 38 0.96 -2.28 -7.07
N LEU A 39 0.50 -2.68 -8.25
CA LEU A 39 1.20 -2.51 -9.52
C LEU A 39 0.99 -1.09 -10.09
N PRO A 40 1.94 -0.57 -10.89
CA PRO A 40 1.79 0.67 -11.63
C PRO A 40 0.53 0.66 -12.50
N GLY A 41 -0.22 1.76 -12.49
CA GLY A 41 -1.46 1.90 -13.27
C GLY A 41 -2.63 1.05 -12.77
N SER A 42 -2.48 0.33 -11.65
CA SER A 42 -3.59 -0.39 -11.05
C SER A 42 -4.63 0.58 -10.52
N ASP A 43 -5.88 0.38 -10.95
CA ASP A 43 -7.04 1.10 -10.43
C ASP A 43 -7.98 0.13 -9.72
N VAL A 44 -7.97 0.17 -8.38
CA VAL A 44 -8.71 -0.76 -7.52
C VAL A 44 -9.77 -0.02 -6.71
N PRO A 45 -10.93 0.33 -7.30
CA PRO A 45 -11.99 1.08 -6.61
C PRO A 45 -12.62 0.30 -5.44
N TYR A 46 -12.41 -1.01 -5.37
CA TYR A 46 -12.88 -1.87 -4.30
C TYR A 46 -11.70 -2.63 -3.68
N MET A 47 -11.61 -2.61 -2.35
CA MET A 47 -10.58 -3.38 -1.64
C MET A 47 -10.79 -4.88 -1.86
N PRO A 48 -9.70 -5.66 -2.03
CA PRO A 48 -9.77 -7.11 -2.06
C PRO A 48 -10.47 -7.67 -0.81
N LYS A 49 -11.07 -8.85 -0.96
CA LYS A 49 -11.73 -9.54 0.14
C LYS A 49 -10.74 -9.74 1.30
N GLY A 50 -11.16 -9.40 2.52
CA GLY A 50 -10.33 -9.52 3.73
C GLY A 50 -9.38 -8.33 4.01
N TRP A 51 -9.34 -7.32 3.15
CA TRP A 51 -8.47 -6.13 3.33
C TRP A 51 -9.19 -4.88 3.82
N SER A 52 -10.52 -4.89 3.83
CA SER A 52 -11.32 -3.75 4.29
C SER A 52 -10.99 -3.38 5.73
N GLY A 53 -10.42 -2.19 5.95
CA GLY A 53 -10.03 -1.70 7.28
C GLY A 53 -8.82 -2.40 7.88
N ARG A 54 -8.08 -3.21 7.09
CA ARG A 54 -6.96 -4.01 7.58
C ARG A 54 -5.60 -3.36 7.33
N ALA A 55 -5.45 -2.58 6.26
CA ALA A 55 -4.20 -1.90 5.97
C ALA A 55 -3.85 -0.89 7.08
N SER A 56 -2.72 -1.11 7.75
CA SER A 56 -2.23 -0.31 8.88
C SER A 56 -1.10 0.64 8.47
N SER A 57 -0.25 0.21 7.54
CA SER A 57 0.89 0.95 7.05
C SER A 57 1.08 0.71 5.55
N LEU A 58 1.81 1.60 4.90
CA LEU A 58 2.12 1.48 3.48
C LEU A 58 3.48 2.07 3.17
N VAL A 59 4.10 1.57 2.10
CA VAL A 59 5.33 2.11 1.51
C VAL A 59 5.05 2.33 0.03
N VAL A 60 5.34 3.53 -0.46
CA VAL A 60 5.25 3.88 -1.89
C VAL A 60 6.66 3.88 -2.47
N GLY A 61 6.81 3.35 -3.68
CA GLY A 61 8.07 3.29 -4.40
C GLY A 61 8.45 4.64 -5.00
N THR A 62 9.75 4.80 -5.28
CA THR A 62 10.24 6.01 -5.94
C THR A 62 9.59 6.21 -7.32
N ARG A 63 9.22 7.46 -7.63
CA ARG A 63 8.51 7.85 -8.86
C ARG A 63 7.14 7.17 -9.04
N CYS A 64 6.52 6.73 -7.95
CA CYS A 64 5.13 6.31 -7.91
C CYS A 64 4.34 7.22 -6.97
N GLU A 65 3.05 7.30 -7.23
CA GLU A 65 2.08 7.99 -6.38
C GLU A 65 0.94 7.02 -6.11
N LEU A 66 0.48 6.96 -4.86
CA LEU A 66 -0.64 6.13 -4.44
C LEU A 66 -1.74 7.03 -3.86
N THR A 67 -2.89 7.07 -4.54
CA THR A 67 -4.08 7.71 -4.01
C THR A 67 -5.01 6.66 -3.41
N VAL A 68 -5.43 6.88 -2.17
CA VAL A 68 -6.38 6.02 -1.45
C VAL A 68 -7.62 6.80 -1.06
N TRP A 69 -8.75 6.10 -0.93
CA TRP A 69 -10.03 6.69 -0.54
C TRP A 69 -10.59 6.00 0.69
N SER A 70 -11.20 6.76 1.59
CA SER A 70 -11.79 6.22 2.82
C SER A 70 -13.04 5.39 2.60
N ARG A 71 -13.67 5.46 1.42
CA ARG A 71 -14.85 4.65 1.06
C ARG A 71 -14.69 4.01 -0.31
N LYS A 72 -15.32 2.83 -0.45
CA LYS A 72 -15.39 2.06 -1.70
C LYS A 72 -15.92 2.89 -2.88
N GLY A 73 -15.46 2.58 -4.08
CA GLY A 73 -15.82 3.26 -5.31
C GLY A 73 -15.21 4.66 -5.43
N LYS A 74 -14.02 4.88 -4.85
CA LYS A 74 -13.32 6.18 -4.81
C LYS A 74 -14.15 7.32 -4.20
N LYS A 75 -14.86 7.02 -3.11
CA LYS A 75 -15.74 7.98 -2.42
C LYS A 75 -15.14 8.42 -1.10
N GLY A 76 -15.72 9.48 -0.53
CA GLY A 76 -15.29 10.02 0.76
C GLY A 76 -14.02 10.86 0.61
N THR A 77 -13.22 10.89 1.67
CA THR A 77 -11.93 11.58 1.69
C THR A 77 -10.86 10.77 0.95
N SER A 78 -10.05 11.46 0.16
CA SER A 78 -8.87 10.89 -0.47
C SER A 78 -7.59 11.36 0.22
N ARG A 79 -6.55 10.55 0.12
CA ARG A 79 -5.18 10.90 0.48
C ARG A 79 -4.22 10.36 -0.56
N THR A 80 -3.20 11.15 -0.84
CA THR A 80 -2.16 10.81 -1.80
C THR A 80 -0.83 10.64 -1.07
N PHE A 81 -0.12 9.58 -1.38
CA PHE A 81 1.18 9.24 -0.84
C PHE A 81 2.22 9.16 -1.97
N SER A 82 3.40 9.71 -1.72
CA SER A 82 4.57 9.63 -2.59
C SER A 82 5.83 9.50 -1.71
N ALA A 83 6.93 9.04 -2.31
CA ALA A 83 8.21 8.80 -1.63
C ALA A 83 9.12 10.03 -1.62
#